data_AF-A0A523RXD2-F1
#
_entry.id   AF-A0A523RXD2-F1
#
_cell.length_a   1.000
_cell.length_b   1.000
_cell.length_c   1.000
_cell.angle_alpha   90.00
_cell.angle_beta   90.00
_cell.angle_gamma   90.00
#
_symmetry.space_group_name_H-M   'P 1'
#
loop_
_entity.id
_entity.type
_entity.pdbx_description
1 polymer ?
#
loop_
_entity_poly.entity_id
_entity_poly.type
_entity_poly.pdbx_seq_one_letter_code
_entity_poly.pdbx_strand_id
1 'polypeptide(L)' 'AIHDPEKSLIIVDGEEDLIGFPAVLLAPNDSAVLYGQPDVGIVWIPVNEENKKIARNLLNNMPIIK' A
#
# COMPACT_ATOMS: atom_id res chain seq x y z
N ALA A 1 1.66 5.78 -12.48
CA ALA A 1 1.96 4.86 -11.35
C ALA A 1 0.96 3.71 -11.23
N ILE A 2 -0.15 3.81 -10.48
CA ILE A 2 -1.01 2.63 -10.21
C ILE A 2 -2.07 2.37 -11.29
N HIS A 3 -2.58 3.43 -11.93
CA HIS A 3 -3.54 3.33 -13.05
C HIS A 3 -2.90 3.65 -14.40
N ASP A 4 -1.58 3.77 -14.41
CA ASP A 4 -0.81 4.09 -15.60
C ASP A 4 -0.33 2.80 -16.24
N PRO A 5 -0.59 2.56 -17.53
CA PRO A 5 -0.10 1.36 -18.21
C PRO A 5 1.44 1.33 -18.33
N GLU A 6 2.12 2.46 -18.17
CA GLU A 6 3.58 2.55 -18.26
C GLU A 6 4.28 2.23 -16.93
N LYS A 7 5.50 1.67 -17.04
CA LYS A 7 6.33 1.38 -15.86
C LYS A 7 6.68 2.67 -15.14
N SER A 8 6.45 2.68 -13.84
CA SER A 8 6.70 3.83 -12.98
C SER A 8 7.75 3.50 -11.91
N LEU A 9 8.65 4.44 -11.62
CA LEU A 9 9.57 4.41 -10.48
C LEU A 9 9.08 5.42 -9.44
N ILE A 10 8.97 4.98 -8.19
CA ILE A 10 8.68 5.85 -7.05
C ILE A 10 9.94 5.88 -6.18
N ILE A 11 10.44 7.09 -5.92
CA ILE A 11 11.55 7.31 -4.99
C ILE A 11 10.94 7.85 -3.70
N VAL A 12 11.22 7.18 -2.59
CA VAL A 12 10.74 7.56 -1.26
C VAL A 12 11.91 8.17 -0.48
N ASP A 13 11.65 9.32 0.15
CA ASP A 13 12.56 9.93 1.13
C ASP A 13 11.97 9.68 2.52
N GLY A 14 12.62 8.82 3.32
CA GLY A 14 12.10 8.32 4.59
C GLY A 14 11.76 6.82 4.56
N GLU A 15 10.70 6.43 5.27
CA GLU A 15 10.28 5.03 5.43
C GLU A 15 9.54 4.51 4.19
N GLU A 16 10.12 3.51 3.52
CA GLU A 16 9.56 2.88 2.32
C GLU A 16 8.31 2.03 2.63
N ASP A 17 8.26 1.41 3.82
CA ASP A 17 7.22 0.46 4.21
C ASP A 17 5.80 1.07 4.21
N LEU A 18 5.71 2.39 4.41
CA LEU A 18 4.46 3.15 4.32
C LEU A 18 3.86 3.17 2.91
N ILE A 19 4.60 2.78 1.87
CA ILE A 19 4.08 2.70 0.49
C ILE A 19 2.95 1.67 0.33
N GLY A 20 2.83 0.72 1.27
CA GLY A 20 1.72 -0.23 1.31
C GLY A 20 0.35 0.45 1.40
N PHE A 21 0.25 1.58 2.11
CA PHE A 21 -1.01 2.32 2.26
C PHE A 21 -1.51 2.90 0.92
N PRO A 22 -0.76 3.76 0.21
CA PRO A 22 -1.22 4.26 -1.08
C PRO A 22 -1.41 3.13 -2.10
N ALA A 23 -0.62 2.05 -2.05
CA ALA A 23 -0.82 0.90 -2.92
C ALA A 23 -2.21 0.27 -2.74
N VAL A 24 -2.62 -0.05 -1.51
CA VAL A 24 -3.94 -0.66 -1.24
C VAL A 24 -5.09 0.31 -1.50
N LEU A 25 -4.92 1.58 -1.14
CA LEU A 25 -6.00 2.56 -1.20
C LEU A 25 -6.31 3.05 -2.62
N LEU A 26 -5.27 3.19 -3.45
CA LEU A 26 -5.42 3.71 -4.81
C LEU A 26 -5.65 2.60 -5.83
N ALA A 27 -5.23 1.37 -5.55
CA ALA A 27 -5.44 0.28 -6.51
C ALA A 27 -6.94 0.02 -6.78
N PRO A 28 -7.30 -0.40 -8.00
CA PRO A 28 -8.67 -0.80 -8.33
C PRO A 28 -9.15 -1.96 -7.45
N ASN A 29 -10.45 -2.04 -7.20
CA ASN A 29 -11.00 -3.25 -6.58
C ASN A 29 -10.73 -4.48 -7.47
N ASP A 30 -10.70 -5.66 -6.84
CA ASP A 30 -10.35 -6.94 -7.46
C ASP A 30 -8.88 -7.07 -7.90
N SER A 31 -8.05 -6.08 -7.60
CA SER A 31 -6.58 -6.20 -7.72
C SER A 31 -5.96 -6.84 -6.47
N ALA A 32 -4.65 -7.10 -6.53
CA ALA A 32 -3.88 -7.60 -5.40
C ALA A 32 -2.60 -6.79 -5.22
N VAL A 33 -2.28 -6.44 -3.97
CA VAL A 33 -0.99 -5.90 -3.58
C VAL A 33 -0.14 -7.04 -3.02
N LEU A 34 1.09 -7.15 -3.51
CA LEU A 34 2.06 -8.17 -3.11
C LEU A 34 3.35 -7.46 -2.69
N TYR A 35 3.88 -7.79 -1.51
CA TYR A 35 5.21 -7.35 -1.09
C TYR A 35 5.91 -8.41 -0.25
N GLY A 36 7.24 -8.33 -0.20
CA GLY A 36 8.05 -9.22 0.62
C GLY A 36 8.15 -8.70 2.05
N GLN A 37 7.94 -9.57 3.03
CA GLN A 37 8.21 -9.31 4.42
C GLN A 37 9.40 -10.19 4.89
N PRO A 38 10.48 -9.57 5.39
CA PRO A 38 11.63 -10.31 5.91
C PRO A 38 11.21 -11.39 6.91
N ASP A 39 11.79 -12.58 6.77
CA ASP A 39 11.56 -13.77 7.60
C ASP A 39 10.11 -14.31 7.63
N VAL A 40 9.19 -13.72 6.86
CA VAL A 40 7.78 -14.14 6.77
C VAL A 40 7.43 -14.64 5.38
N GLY A 41 7.93 -13.98 4.32
CA GLY A 41 7.65 -14.34 2.93
C GLY A 41 6.80 -13.31 2.20
N ILE A 42 5.93 -13.75 1.30
CA ILE A 42 5.08 -12.83 0.51
C ILE A 42 3.82 -12.50 1.31
N VAL A 43 3.57 -11.21 1.50
CA VAL A 43 2.29 -10.69 1.97
C VAL A 43 1.40 -10.46 0.75
N TRP A 44 0.20 -11.02 0.80
CA TRP A 44 -0.83 -10.84 -0.23
C TRP A 44 -2.04 -10.13 0.36
N ILE A 45 -2.38 -8.98 -0.23
CA ILE A 45 -3.51 -8.16 0.18
C ILE A 45 -4.48 -8.04 -1.00
N PRO A 46 -5.67 -8.69 -0.94
CA PRO A 46 -6.72 -8.45 -1.93
C PRO A 46 -7.27 -7.03 -1.76
N VAL A 47 -7.38 -6.29 -2.85
CA VAL A 47 -7.87 -4.92 -2.85
C VAL A 47 -9.39 -4.93 -2.95
N ASN A 48 -10.03 -4.67 -1.82
CA ASN A 48 -11.47 -4.58 -1.67
C ASN A 48 -11.83 -3.46 -0.68
N GLU A 49 -13.12 -3.14 -0.57
CA GLU A 49 -13.60 -2.05 0.30
C GLU A 49 -13.24 -2.26 1.77
N GLU A 50 -13.23 -3.52 2.24
CA GLU A 50 -12.87 -3.86 3.62
C GLU A 50 -11.41 -3.54 3.92
N ASN A 51 -10.49 -4.02 3.09
CA ASN A 51 -9.05 -3.77 3.25
C ASN A 51 -8.70 -2.31 3.02
N LYS A 52 -9.38 -1.62 2.10
CA LYS A 52 -9.24 -0.16 1.95
C LYS A 52 -9.66 0.59 3.22
N LYS A 53 -10.77 0.18 3.85
CA LYS A 53 -11.22 0.77 5.12
C LYS A 53 -10.22 0.51 6.25
N ILE A 54 -9.68 -0.70 6.35
CA ILE A 54 -8.65 -1.06 7.34
C ILE A 54 -7.40 -0.20 7.12
N ALA A 55 -6.88 -0.15 5.89
CA ALA A 55 -5.72 0.66 5.54
C ALA A 55 -5.93 2.14 5.85
N ARG A 56 -7.12 2.69 5.54
CA ARG A 56 -7.46 4.09 5.86
C ARG A 56 -7.46 4.35 7.36
N ASN A 57 -8.07 3.46 8.15
CA ASN A 57 -8.14 3.60 9.60
C ASN A 57 -6.75 3.54 10.24
N LEU A 58 -5.92 2.59 9.81
CA LEU A 58 -4.53 2.46 10.28
C LEU A 58 -3.73 3.73 9.97
N LEU A 59 -3.80 4.24 8.74
CA LEU A 59 -3.09 5.47 8.36
C LEU A 59 -3.57 6.68 9.17
N ASN A 60 -4.88 6.81 9.39
CA ASN A 60 -5.44 7.93 10.16
C ASN A 60 -5.04 7.89 11.65
N ASN A 61 -4.70 6.71 12.17
CA ASN A 61 -4.23 6.55 13.55
C ASN A 61 -2.72 6.78 13.70
N MET A 62 -1.98 6.94 12.60
CA MET A 62 -0.56 7.24 12.68
C MET A 62 -0.32 8.68 13.15
N PRO A 63 0.65 8.89 14.06
CA PRO A 63 0.99 10.22 14.52
C PRO A 63 1.62 11.04 13.38
N ILE A 64 1.17 12.28 13.22
CA ILE A 64 1.82 13.23 12.32
C ILE A 64 3.05 13.77 13.04
N ILE A 65 4.23 13.38 12.58
CA ILE A 65 5.49 13.96 13.04
C ILE A 65 5.67 15.30 12.29
N LYS A 66 5.85 16.38 13.06
CA LYS A 66 6.11 17.73 12.55
C LYS A 66 7.59 18.05 12.61
#